data_AF-A0A0J8R689-F1
#
_entry.id   AF-A0A0J8R689-F1
#
_cell.length_a   1.000
_cell.length_b   1.000
_cell.length_c   1.000
_cell.angle_alpha   90.00
_cell.angle_beta   90.00
_cell.angle_gamma   90.00
#
_symmetry.space_group_name_H-M   'P 1'
#
loop_
_entity.id
_entity.type
_entity.pdbx_description
1 polymer ?
#
loop_
_entity_poly.entity_id
_entity_poly.type
_entity_poly.pdbx_seq_one_letter_code
_entity_poly.pdbx_strand_id
1 'polypeptide(L)'
;MNSSVPPATAEYGGDEVSAIILDPGYSSIRAGFAGEDTPKSVTPTYYAKYSTDGQDKHIYGDSIYVSPRPGLSIHNPMGSDGIVEDWDMAEKFSGEDD
;
A
#
# COMPACT_ATOMS: atom_id res chain seq x y z
N MET A 1 21.15 14.14 50.70
CA MET A 1 20.77 13.81 49.31
C MET A 1 20.45 15.13 48.62
N ASN A 2 21.22 15.49 47.58
CA ASN A 2 21.17 16.82 46.98
C ASN A 2 20.02 16.89 45.96
N SER A 3 19.03 17.76 46.21
CA SER A 3 17.75 17.83 45.47
C SER A 3 17.83 18.57 44.13
N SER A 4 19.04 18.77 43.59
CA SER A 4 19.30 19.60 42.40
C SER A 4 19.75 18.80 41.18
N VAL A 5 19.65 17.47 41.22
CA VAL A 5 19.83 16.65 40.02
C VAL A 5 18.46 16.58 39.35
N PRO A 6 18.22 17.30 38.23
CA PRO A 6 17.02 17.04 37.44
C PRO A 6 17.02 15.55 37.11
N PRO A 7 15.86 14.86 37.17
CA PRO A 7 15.81 13.47 36.73
C PRO A 7 16.46 13.43 35.35
N ALA A 8 17.41 12.52 35.15
CA ALA A 8 17.92 12.24 33.83
C ALA A 8 16.70 12.20 32.93
N THR A 9 16.69 13.01 31.86
CA THR A 9 15.65 12.96 30.84
C THR A 9 15.46 11.48 30.62
N ALA A 10 14.34 10.94 31.09
CA ALA A 10 13.92 9.64 30.68
C ALA A 10 13.73 9.87 29.20
N GLU A 11 14.79 9.58 28.44
CA GLU A 11 14.70 9.28 27.04
C GLU A 11 13.55 8.30 27.03
N TYR A 12 12.40 8.83 26.63
CA TYR A 12 11.18 8.09 26.51
C TYR A 12 11.47 7.17 25.32
N GLY A 13 12.21 6.09 25.60
CA GLY A 13 12.32 4.92 24.77
C GLY A 13 10.98 4.19 24.83
N GLY A 14 9.91 4.90 24.50
CA GLY A 14 8.63 4.32 24.18
C GLY A 14 8.82 3.63 22.84
N ASP A 15 9.20 2.35 22.92
CA ASP A 15 8.88 1.29 21.96
C ASP A 15 8.95 1.73 20.49
N GLU A 16 10.04 1.38 19.80
CA GLU A 16 10.35 1.72 18.40
C GLU A 16 9.39 1.04 17.38
N VAL A 17 8.09 1.04 17.65
CA VAL A 17 7.04 0.52 16.75
C VAL A 17 6.87 1.53 15.62
N SER A 18 7.57 1.27 14.53
CA SER A 18 7.30 1.94 13.26
C SER A 18 5.97 1.45 12.71
N ALA A 19 4.95 2.30 12.71
CA ALA A 19 3.67 1.99 12.09
C ALA A 19 3.72 2.21 10.57
N ILE A 20 3.04 1.35 9.82
CA ILE A 20 2.78 1.55 8.39
C ILE A 20 1.43 2.25 8.26
N ILE A 21 1.40 3.30 7.43
CA ILE A 21 0.17 3.94 7.00
C ILE A 21 -0.16 3.41 5.61
N LEU A 22 -1.36 2.82 5.48
CA LEU A 22 -1.95 2.41 4.20
C LEU A 22 -3.14 3.31 3.91
N ASP A 23 -3.10 4.01 2.78
CA ASP A 23 -4.14 4.92 2.32
C ASP A 23 -4.59 4.50 0.91
N PRO A 24 -5.58 3.59 0.81
CA PRO A 24 -6.13 3.14 -0.45
C PRO A 24 -7.13 4.16 -1.00
N GLY A 25 -6.75 4.88 -2.05
CA GLY A 25 -7.63 5.75 -2.83
C GLY A 25 -8.13 5.07 -4.10
N TYR A 26 -9.15 5.65 -4.74
CA TYR A 26 -9.67 5.13 -6.02
C TYR A 26 -8.62 5.15 -7.13
N SER A 27 -7.83 6.22 -7.26
CA SER A 27 -6.83 6.33 -8.34
C SER A 27 -5.45 5.81 -7.95
N SER A 28 -5.06 5.97 -6.69
CA SER A 28 -3.77 5.53 -6.17
C SER A 28 -3.85 5.04 -4.73
N ILE A 29 -2.99 4.06 -4.44
CA ILE A 29 -2.67 3.62 -3.09
C ILE A 29 -1.39 4.31 -2.67
N ARG A 30 -1.38 4.85 -1.46
CA ARG A 30 -0.22 5.49 -0.84
C ARG A 30 0.17 4.69 0.39
N ALA A 31 1.46 4.41 0.53
CA ALA A 31 2.00 3.72 1.70
C ALA A 31 3.26 4.42 2.20
N GLY A 32 3.49 4.41 3.51
CA GLY A 32 4.67 5.00 4.14
C GLY A 32 4.73 4.71 5.63
N PHE A 33 5.80 5.18 6.28
CA PHE A 33 5.93 5.06 7.72
C PHE A 33 5.26 6.24 8.42
N ALA A 34 4.63 5.98 9.56
CA ALA A 34 4.03 7.03 10.37
C ALA A 34 5.07 8.07 10.80
N GLY A 35 4.73 9.35 10.70
CA GLY A 35 5.61 10.47 11.07
C GLY A 35 6.49 10.99 9.94
N GLU A 36 6.45 10.40 8.74
CA GLU A 36 7.16 10.93 7.57
C GLU A 36 6.36 12.02 6.84
N ASP A 37 7.07 12.95 6.19
CA ASP A 37 6.46 14.09 5.49
C ASP A 37 5.72 13.68 4.20
N THR A 38 6.13 12.59 3.57
CA THR A 38 5.60 12.12 2.29
C THR A 38 5.49 10.59 2.26
N PRO A 39 4.54 10.03 1.49
CA PRO A 39 4.47 8.58 1.33
C PRO A 39 5.75 8.03 0.69
N LYS A 40 6.15 6.84 1.10
CA LYS A 40 7.29 6.12 0.51
C LYS A 40 6.95 5.46 -0.82
N SER A 41 5.70 5.03 -0.97
CA SER A 41 5.20 4.42 -2.19
C SER A 41 3.89 5.06 -2.61
N VAL A 42 3.76 5.29 -3.91
CA VAL A 42 2.52 5.69 -4.57
C VAL A 42 2.37 4.79 -5.77
N THR A 43 1.27 4.05 -5.85
CA THR A 43 1.02 3.06 -6.91
C THR A 43 -0.41 3.22 -7.42
N PRO A 44 -0.68 3.06 -8.72
CA PRO A 44 -2.05 3.04 -9.23
C PRO A 44 -2.89 1.96 -8.52
N THR A 45 -4.13 2.27 -8.15
CA THR A 45 -5.09 1.28 -7.59
C THR A 45 -5.67 0.37 -8.68
N TYR A 46 -5.03 0.33 -9.85
CA TYR A 46 -5.47 -0.45 -10.98
C TYR A 46 -4.60 -1.69 -11.12
N TYR A 47 -5.24 -2.80 -11.45
CA TYR A 47 -4.55 -4.02 -11.83
C TYR A 47 -4.96 -4.42 -13.25
N ALA A 48 -4.05 -5.07 -13.96
CA ALA A 48 -4.36 -5.62 -15.27
C ALA A 48 -4.53 -7.13 -15.17
N LYS A 49 -5.58 -7.65 -15.80
CA LYS A 49 -5.90 -9.07 -15.88
C LYS A 49 -5.81 -9.55 -17.32
N TYR A 50 -5.14 -10.68 -17.53
CA TYR A 50 -5.08 -11.37 -18.82
C TYR A 50 -4.98 -12.88 -18.60
N SER A 51 -5.45 -13.68 -19.55
CA SER A 51 -5.38 -15.13 -19.46
C SER A 51 -4.27 -15.68 -20.36
N THR A 52 -3.54 -16.69 -19.88
CA THR A 52 -2.55 -17.44 -20.66
C THR A 52 -2.69 -18.91 -20.29
N ASP A 53 -2.83 -19.78 -21.29
CA ASP A 53 -3.01 -21.23 -21.10
C ASP A 53 -4.18 -21.59 -20.16
N GLY A 54 -5.27 -20.81 -20.23
CA GLY A 54 -6.45 -20.99 -19.38
C GLY A 54 -6.28 -20.56 -17.92
N GLN A 55 -5.17 -19.91 -17.58
CA GLN A 55 -4.90 -19.38 -16.24
C GLN A 55 -4.91 -17.85 -16.26
N ASP A 56 -5.62 -17.25 -15.31
CA ASP A 56 -5.67 -15.80 -15.13
C ASP A 56 -4.40 -15.31 -14.43
N LYS A 57 -3.81 -14.27 -14.99
CA LYS A 57 -2.62 -13.59 -14.46
C LYS A 57 -2.94 -12.12 -14.22
N HIS A 58 -2.33 -11.60 -13.15
CA HIS A 58 -2.51 -10.21 -12.72
C HIS A 58 -1.18 -9.46 -12.80
N ILE A 59 -1.26 -8.17 -13.14
CA ILE A 59 -0.14 -7.23 -13.14
C ILE A 59 -0.56 -6.05 -12.28
N TYR A 60 0.32 -5.63 -11.37
CA TYR A 60 0.09 -4.51 -10.46
C TYR A 60 1.09 -3.38 -10.72
N GLY A 61 0.71 -2.18 -10.28
CA GLY A 61 1.52 -0.98 -10.39
C GLY A 61 1.83 -0.57 -11.82
N ASP A 62 2.89 0.22 -12.01
CA ASP A 62 3.15 0.91 -13.28
C ASP A 62 3.39 -0.02 -14.47
N SER A 63 3.74 -1.29 -14.21
CA SER A 63 3.96 -2.30 -15.25
C SER A 63 2.71 -2.58 -16.09
N ILE A 64 1.52 -2.21 -15.62
CA ILE A 64 0.27 -2.31 -16.38
C ILE A 64 0.30 -1.48 -17.68
N TYR A 65 1.08 -0.40 -17.74
CA TYR A 65 1.08 0.52 -18.88
C TYR A 65 2.20 0.27 -19.90
N VAL A 66 3.16 -0.60 -19.56
CA VAL A 66 4.43 -0.68 -20.30
C VAL A 66 4.41 -1.76 -21.40
N SER A 67 3.64 -2.83 -21.22
CA SER A 67 3.65 -4.00 -22.13
C SER A 67 2.24 -4.36 -22.61
N PRO A 68 1.88 -4.07 -23.86
CA PRO A 68 0.59 -4.50 -24.41
C PRO A 68 0.54 -6.02 -24.50
N ARG A 69 -0.55 -6.62 -24.00
CA ARG A 69 -0.81 -8.07 -24.05
C ARG A 69 -2.18 -8.32 -24.67
N PRO A 70 -2.32 -9.31 -25.58
CA PRO A 70 -3.64 -9.69 -26.10
C PRO A 70 -4.58 -10.08 -24.97
N GLY A 71 -5.82 -9.56 -25.01
CA GLY A 71 -6.84 -9.85 -23.99
C GLY A 71 -6.59 -9.21 -22.63
N LEU A 72 -5.63 -8.30 -22.50
CA LEU A 72 -5.43 -7.51 -21.28
C LEU A 72 -6.62 -6.60 -21.03
N SER A 73 -7.12 -6.61 -19.80
CA SER A 73 -8.16 -5.72 -19.30
C SER A 73 -7.70 -5.07 -18.01
N ILE A 74 -8.04 -3.80 -17.79
CA ILE A 74 -7.67 -3.04 -16.60
C ILE A 74 -8.88 -2.91 -15.71
N HIS A 75 -8.69 -3.19 -14.43
CA HIS A 75 -9.73 -3.20 -13.40
C HIS A 75 -9.29 -2.40 -12.19
N ASN A 76 -10.25 -2.02 -11.37
CA ASN A 76 -10.04 -1.32 -10.11
C ASN A 76 -10.84 -2.06 -9.03
N PRO A 77 -10.23 -2.45 -7.90
CA PRO A 77 -10.95 -3.10 -6.82
C PRO A 77 -11.81 -2.13 -6.00
N MET A 78 -11.66 -0.83 -6.22
CA MET A 78 -12.43 0.23 -5.58
C MET A 78 -13.55 0.72 -6.50
N GLY A 79 -14.74 0.93 -5.93
CA GLY A 79 -15.80 1.73 -6.52
C GLY A 79 -15.40 3.19 -6.63
N SER A 80 -16.01 3.91 -7.58
CA SER A 80 -15.73 5.34 -7.79
C SER A 80 -16.09 6.25 -6.61
N ASP A 81 -16.86 5.72 -5.65
CA ASP A 81 -17.21 6.35 -4.38
C ASP A 81 -16.16 6.11 -3.28
N GLY A 82 -15.10 5.34 -3.58
CA GLY A 82 -14.00 5.04 -2.66
C GLY A 82 -14.25 3.82 -1.76
N ILE A 83 -15.28 3.01 -2.04
CA ILE A 83 -15.56 1.78 -1.29
C ILE A 83 -14.91 0.58 -1.99
N VAL A 84 -14.36 -0.36 -1.23
CA VAL A 84 -13.83 -1.61 -1.79
C VAL A 84 -14.99 -2.48 -2.31
N GLU A 85 -14.93 -2.84 -3.60
CA GLU A 85 -15.91 -3.72 -4.26
C GLU A 85 -15.34 -5.13 -4.51
N ASP A 86 -14.01 -5.26 -4.65
CA ASP A 86 -13.29 -6.52 -4.86
C ASP A 86 -12.21 -6.69 -3.79
N TRP A 87 -12.59 -7.36 -2.69
CA TRP A 87 -11.72 -7.58 -1.53
C TRP A 87 -10.55 -8.53 -1.83
N ASP A 88 -10.79 -9.55 -2.66
CA ASP A 88 -9.76 -10.51 -3.05
C ASP A 88 -8.62 -9.83 -3.81
N MET A 89 -8.93 -8.80 -4.62
CA MET A 89 -7.92 -8.01 -5.33
C MET A 89 -7.35 -6.88 -4.49
N ALA A 90 -8.14 -6.27 -3.59
CA ALA A 90 -7.65 -5.22 -2.69
C ALA A 90 -6.56 -5.74 -1.74
N GLU A 91 -6.71 -6.96 -1.21
CA GLU A 91 -5.72 -7.61 -0.35
C GLU A 91 -4.36 -7.77 -1.06
N LYS A 92 -4.34 -8.04 -2.36
CA LYS A 92 -3.07 -8.23 -3.11
C LYS A 92 -2.22 -6.97 -3.19
N PHE A 93 -2.81 -5.80 -2.96
CA PHE A 93 -2.06 -4.56 -2.84
C PHE A 93 -1.48 -4.31 -1.44
N SER A 94 -1.92 -5.05 -0.40
CA SER A 94 -1.38 -4.95 0.97
C SER A 94 0.00 -5.61 1.11
N GLY A 95 0.36 -6.50 0.17
CA GLY A 95 1.64 -7.19 0.14
C GLY A 95 1.68 -8.50 0.95
N GLU A 96 0.52 -9.09 1.28
CA GLU A 96 0.43 -10.35 2.05
C GLU A 96 0.73 -11.64 1.24
N ASP A 97 1.04 -11.53 -0.05
CA ASP A 97 1.15 -12.68 -0.97
C ASP A 97 2.60 -13.19 -1.23
N ASP A 98 3.60 -12.80 -0.43
CA ASP A 98 4.98 -13.35 -0.44
C ASP A 98 5.30 -14.24 0.77
#